data_AF-A0ABC8QJV0-F1
#
_entry.id   AF-A0ABC8QJV0-F1
#
_cell.length_a   1.000
_cell.length_b   1.000
_cell.length_c   1.000
_cell.angle_alpha   90.00
_cell.angle_beta   90.00
_cell.angle_gamma   90.00
#
_symmetry.space_group_name_H-M   'P 1'
#
loop_
_entity.id
_entity.type
_entity.pdbx_description
1 polymer ?
#
loop_
_entity_poly.entity_id
_entity_poly.type
_entity_poly.pdbx_seq_one_letter_code
_entity_poly.pdbx_strand_id
1 'polypeptide(L)'
;MDALVQKLHPAMSSGQRLTVADSGKPLFSRQGDWDGGSPLHCVAMALALLGKLSDPVQIRRHASGPESHFWDRAWPHYLHSLTLSELEAFIWELNCGARPVSIEGNPATVLRFCVRELSKGWPVIVGWHTGRHAHAALAVGIEGRQRNRRFTPHTLLLLDPAESEPGLAAFNARLKFGKRKPLLVTAAATQAVTLEGAVSIRLKPP
;
A
#
# COMPACT_ATOMS: atom_id res chain seq x y z
N MET A 1 7.80 30.88 -0.26
CA MET A 1 7.16 30.05 -1.30
C MET A 1 6.33 28.97 -0.62
N ASP A 2 5.11 28.77 -1.10
CA ASP A 2 4.26 27.62 -0.74
C ASP A 2 4.26 26.67 -1.94
N ALA A 3 4.94 25.53 -1.81
CA ALA A 3 5.09 24.57 -2.90
C ALA A 3 4.38 23.26 -2.55
N LEU A 4 3.69 22.68 -3.53
CA LEU A 4 3.22 21.30 -3.43
C LEU A 4 4.42 20.37 -3.63
N VAL A 5 4.63 19.45 -2.69
CA VAL A 5 5.75 18.50 -2.72
C VAL A 5 5.20 17.09 -2.58
N GLN A 6 5.70 16.20 -3.44
CA GLN A 6 5.46 14.76 -3.38
C GLN A 6 6.75 14.06 -2.98
N LYS A 7 6.67 13.12 -2.04
CA LYS A 7 7.76 12.24 -1.63
C LYS A 7 7.31 10.81 -1.82
N LEU A 8 7.98 10.09 -2.72
CA LEU A 8 7.67 8.71 -3.07
C LEU A 8 8.60 7.75 -2.33
N HIS A 9 8.19 6.49 -2.22
CA HIS A 9 8.99 5.43 -1.63
C HIS A 9 10.27 5.21 -2.44
N PRO A 10 11.46 5.15 -1.81
CA PRO A 10 12.73 5.13 -2.54
C PRO A 10 12.98 3.83 -3.33
N ALA A 11 12.38 2.71 -2.91
CA ALA A 11 12.50 1.41 -3.59
C ALA A 11 11.64 1.30 -4.87
N MET A 12 11.09 2.40 -5.37
CA MET A 12 10.26 2.44 -6.57
C MET A 12 10.93 3.23 -7.68
N SER A 13 10.79 2.72 -8.91
CA SER A 13 11.17 3.43 -10.13
C SER A 13 9.93 3.69 -10.97
N SER A 14 9.67 4.98 -11.24
CA SER A 14 8.62 5.42 -12.16
C SER A 14 9.17 5.55 -13.58
N GLY A 15 8.47 5.00 -14.57
CA GLY A 15 8.82 5.07 -15.98
C GLY A 15 7.60 4.74 -16.84
N GLN A 16 7.79 4.07 -17.99
CA GLN A 16 6.66 3.54 -18.77
C GLN A 16 5.83 2.51 -17.97
N ARG A 17 6.48 1.87 -17.00
CA ARG A 17 5.89 0.93 -16.06
C ARG A 17 6.42 1.19 -14.66
N LEU A 18 5.63 0.85 -13.64
CA LEU A 18 6.06 0.93 -12.26
C LEU A 18 6.88 -0.31 -11.88
N THR A 19 8.12 -0.11 -11.43
CA THR A 19 9.03 -1.20 -11.11
C THR A 19 9.67 -1.06 -9.74
N VAL A 20 10.18 -2.18 -9.20
CA VAL A 20 11.04 -2.18 -8.02
C VAL A 20 12.41 -1.65 -8.44
N ALA A 21 12.94 -0.65 -7.73
CA ALA A 21 14.12 0.10 -8.15
C ALA A 21 15.36 -0.79 -8.35
N ASP A 22 15.60 -1.74 -7.44
CA ASP A 22 16.82 -2.55 -7.45
C ASP A 22 16.80 -3.68 -8.49
N SER A 23 15.62 -4.17 -8.87
CA SER A 23 15.48 -5.34 -9.75
C SER A 23 14.93 -5.03 -11.13
N GLY A 24 14.27 -3.86 -11.30
CA GLY A 24 13.55 -3.51 -12.51
C GLY A 24 12.30 -4.36 -12.78
N LYS A 25 11.94 -5.29 -11.88
CA LYS A 25 10.74 -6.12 -12.04
C LYS A 25 9.46 -5.31 -11.84
N PRO A 26 8.35 -5.67 -12.52
CA PRO A 26 7.07 -5.00 -12.33
C PRO A 26 6.64 -5.00 -10.86
N LEU A 27 6.18 -3.85 -10.39
CA LEU A 27 5.71 -3.70 -9.01
C LEU A 27 4.19 -3.88 -8.91
N PHE A 28 3.41 -3.33 -9.83
CA PHE A 28 1.96 -3.21 -9.65
C PHE A 28 1.23 -4.54 -9.80
N SER A 29 0.73 -5.06 -8.68
CA SER A 29 -0.11 -6.25 -8.62
C SER A 29 -1.58 -5.83 -8.67
N ARG A 30 -2.21 -6.05 -9.83
CA ARG A 30 -3.63 -5.71 -10.05
C ARG A 30 -4.53 -6.86 -9.61
N GLN A 31 -5.60 -6.51 -8.94
CA GLN A 31 -6.66 -7.43 -8.56
C GLN A 31 -7.64 -7.62 -9.73
N GLY A 32 -8.23 -8.80 -9.86
CA GLY A 32 -9.28 -9.12 -10.83
C GLY A 32 -10.68 -8.72 -10.36
N ASP A 33 -11.62 -8.60 -11.28
CA ASP A 33 -12.99 -8.12 -11.00
C ASP A 33 -13.79 -9.02 -10.02
N TRP A 34 -13.34 -10.26 -9.85
CA TRP A 34 -14.00 -11.27 -9.02
C TRP A 34 -13.28 -11.50 -7.68
N ASP A 35 -12.09 -10.93 -7.49
CA ASP A 35 -11.33 -11.14 -6.27
C ASP A 35 -11.58 -10.04 -5.23
N GLY A 36 -11.61 -10.46 -3.97
CA GLY A 36 -11.65 -9.57 -2.81
C GLY A 36 -10.25 -9.26 -2.29
N GLY A 37 -9.22 -9.50 -3.10
CA GLY A 37 -7.84 -9.69 -2.68
C GLY A 37 -7.03 -8.41 -2.46
N SER A 38 -7.66 -7.22 -2.42
CA SER A 38 -6.92 -5.95 -2.36
C SER A 38 -5.87 -5.89 -1.25
N PRO A 39 -6.12 -6.39 -0.02
CA PRO A 39 -5.08 -6.45 1.01
C PRO A 39 -3.92 -7.37 0.63
N LEU A 40 -4.19 -8.54 0.03
CA LEU A 40 -3.16 -9.51 -0.38
C LEU A 40 -2.25 -8.95 -1.48
N HIS A 41 -2.84 -8.30 -2.50
CA HIS A 41 -2.07 -7.61 -3.53
C HIS A 41 -1.20 -6.50 -2.94
N CYS A 42 -1.70 -5.76 -1.96
CA CYS A 42 -0.91 -4.76 -1.24
C CYS A 42 0.27 -5.38 -0.47
N VAL A 43 0.09 -6.53 0.18
CA VAL A 43 1.20 -7.24 0.85
C VAL A 43 2.23 -7.71 -0.17
N ALA A 44 1.80 -8.26 -1.30
CA ALA A 44 2.73 -8.70 -2.35
C ALA A 44 3.63 -7.54 -2.82
N MET A 45 3.01 -6.40 -3.17
CA MET A 45 3.75 -5.20 -3.58
C MET A 45 4.66 -4.67 -2.46
N ALA A 46 4.17 -4.61 -1.21
CA ALA A 46 4.96 -4.15 -0.07
C ALA A 46 6.18 -5.04 0.20
N LEU A 47 6.02 -6.36 0.13
CA LEU A 47 7.13 -7.30 0.29
C LEU A 47 8.13 -7.20 -0.85
N ALA A 48 7.70 -6.88 -2.07
CA ALA A 48 8.60 -6.60 -3.17
C ALA A 48 9.45 -5.34 -2.93
N LEU A 49 8.83 -4.27 -2.39
CA LEU A 49 9.57 -3.05 -1.97
C LEU A 49 10.59 -3.30 -0.85
N LEU A 50 10.41 -4.38 -0.08
CA LEU A 50 11.33 -4.81 0.98
C LEU A 50 12.32 -5.89 0.51
N GLY A 51 12.33 -6.25 -0.78
CA GLY A 51 13.17 -7.30 -1.33
C GLY A 51 12.84 -8.72 -0.82
N LYS A 52 11.63 -8.94 -0.30
CA LYS A 52 11.15 -10.23 0.21
C LYS A 52 10.39 -11.04 -0.83
N LEU A 53 9.82 -10.38 -1.84
CA LEU A 53 9.33 -10.99 -3.06
C LEU A 53 10.08 -10.39 -4.24
N SER A 54 10.40 -11.22 -5.24
CA SER A 54 11.04 -10.74 -6.46
C SER A 54 9.99 -10.30 -7.49
N ASP A 55 8.87 -11.01 -7.57
CA ASP A 55 7.80 -10.74 -8.53
C ASP A 55 6.43 -10.72 -7.84
N PRO A 56 5.90 -9.53 -7.47
CA PRO A 56 4.58 -9.41 -6.86
C PRO A 56 3.43 -9.56 -7.86
N VAL A 57 3.70 -9.66 -9.17
CA VAL A 57 2.69 -9.65 -10.23
C VAL A 57 2.38 -11.07 -10.72
N GLN A 58 3.40 -11.93 -10.84
CA GLN A 58 3.27 -13.29 -11.38
C GLN A 58 3.45 -14.37 -10.32
N ILE A 59 3.05 -14.11 -9.07
CA ILE A 59 3.25 -15.00 -7.91
C ILE A 59 2.88 -16.46 -8.22
N ARG A 60 1.71 -16.72 -8.83
CA ARG A 60 1.23 -18.08 -9.16
C ARG A 60 2.16 -18.85 -10.12
N ARG A 61 3.00 -18.18 -10.91
CA ARG A 61 3.92 -18.84 -11.85
C ARG A 61 5.15 -19.46 -11.17
N HIS A 62 5.37 -19.15 -9.90
CA HIS A 62 6.51 -19.67 -9.15
C HIS A 62 6.14 -20.98 -8.46
N ALA A 63 6.82 -22.07 -8.84
CA ALA A 63 6.62 -23.39 -8.26
C ALA A 63 7.37 -23.61 -6.92
N SER A 64 8.24 -22.67 -6.53
CA SER A 64 9.00 -22.72 -5.28
C SER A 64 9.44 -21.32 -4.85
N GLY A 65 9.99 -21.22 -3.63
CA GLY A 65 10.55 -19.98 -3.10
C GLY A 65 9.52 -19.06 -2.42
N PRO A 66 9.91 -17.81 -2.12
CA PRO A 66 9.07 -16.86 -1.39
C PRO A 66 7.70 -16.61 -2.02
N GLU A 67 7.62 -16.53 -3.35
CA GLU A 67 6.36 -16.33 -4.09
C GLU A 67 5.41 -17.52 -3.94
N SER A 68 5.92 -18.76 -4.06
CA SER A 68 5.11 -19.96 -3.85
C SER A 68 4.59 -20.03 -2.42
N HIS A 69 5.45 -19.78 -1.42
CA HIS A 69 5.04 -19.76 -0.03
C HIS A 69 4.01 -18.67 0.26
N PHE A 70 4.18 -17.47 -0.33
CA PHE A 70 3.18 -16.42 -0.24
C PHE A 70 1.84 -16.87 -0.86
N TRP A 71 1.88 -17.48 -2.05
CA TRP A 71 0.67 -17.97 -2.73
C TRP A 71 -0.08 -19.00 -1.92
N ASP A 72 0.61 -19.99 -1.36
CA ASP A 72 -0.01 -21.05 -0.55
C ASP A 72 -0.76 -20.50 0.67
N ARG A 73 -0.26 -19.40 1.24
CA ARG A 73 -0.92 -18.69 2.35
C ARG A 73 -2.03 -17.75 1.88
N ALA A 74 -1.86 -17.10 0.74
CA ALA A 74 -2.80 -16.10 0.21
C ALA A 74 -4.03 -16.75 -0.43
N TRP A 75 -3.87 -17.91 -1.07
CA TRP A 75 -4.93 -18.58 -1.83
C TRP A 75 -6.22 -18.86 -1.05
N PRO A 76 -6.19 -19.33 0.22
CA PRO A 76 -7.41 -19.51 1.02
C PRO A 76 -8.23 -18.23 1.19
N HIS A 77 -7.57 -17.08 1.11
CA HIS A 77 -8.15 -15.75 1.30
C HIS A 77 -8.46 -15.02 -0.01
N TYR A 78 -8.25 -15.66 -1.17
CA TYR A 78 -8.36 -14.99 -2.46
C TYR A 78 -9.77 -14.40 -2.73
N LEU A 79 -10.82 -15.13 -2.33
CA LEU A 79 -12.22 -14.72 -2.55
C LEU A 79 -12.81 -13.90 -1.41
N HIS A 80 -12.10 -13.74 -0.29
CA HIS A 80 -12.60 -13.01 0.86
C HIS A 80 -11.57 -12.00 1.32
N SER A 81 -11.95 -10.72 1.37
CA SER A 81 -11.05 -9.67 1.85
C SER A 81 -10.61 -9.96 3.29
N LEU A 82 -9.48 -9.37 3.68
CA LEU A 82 -8.97 -9.44 5.05
C LEU A 82 -9.32 -8.14 5.79
N THR A 83 -9.81 -8.28 7.01
CA THR A 83 -9.81 -7.18 7.99
C THR A 83 -8.39 -6.76 8.33
N LEU A 84 -8.21 -5.59 8.95
CA LEU A 84 -6.88 -5.12 9.33
C LEU A 84 -6.15 -6.09 10.28
N SER A 85 -6.88 -6.66 11.25
CA SER A 85 -6.34 -7.64 12.19
C SER A 85 -5.94 -8.97 11.50
N GLU A 86 -6.76 -9.46 10.57
CA GLU A 86 -6.41 -10.66 9.79
C GLU A 86 -5.22 -10.41 8.85
N LEU A 87 -5.12 -9.20 8.29
CA LEU A 87 -3.97 -8.77 7.50
C LEU A 87 -2.68 -8.76 8.33
N GLU A 88 -2.72 -8.29 9.57
CA GLU A 88 -1.57 -8.36 10.48
C GLU A 88 -1.16 -9.80 10.74
N ALA A 89 -2.13 -10.66 11.12
CA ALA A 89 -1.87 -12.08 11.37
C ALA A 89 -1.24 -12.73 10.12
N PHE A 90 -1.81 -12.48 8.94
CA PHE A 90 -1.29 -12.95 7.67
C PHE A 90 0.18 -12.55 7.46
N ILE A 91 0.52 -11.27 7.59
CA ILE A 91 1.90 -10.77 7.43
C ILE A 91 2.84 -11.39 8.46
N TRP A 92 2.39 -11.55 9.71
CA TRP A 92 3.19 -12.17 10.77
C TRP A 92 3.51 -13.63 10.45
N GLU A 93 2.51 -14.38 9.98
CA GLU A 93 2.60 -15.81 9.69
C GLU A 93 3.39 -16.16 8.44
N LEU A 94 3.55 -15.22 7.50
CA LEU A 94 4.45 -15.39 6.36
C LEU A 94 5.89 -15.69 6.79
N ASN A 95 6.29 -15.31 8.01
CA ASN A 95 7.60 -15.58 8.60
C ASN A 95 8.79 -15.23 7.68
N CYS A 96 8.64 -14.22 6.81
CA CYS A 96 9.61 -13.86 5.77
C CYS A 96 10.66 -12.83 6.24
N GLY A 97 10.89 -12.74 7.55
CA GLY A 97 11.75 -11.72 8.15
C GLY A 97 11.13 -10.31 8.19
N ALA A 98 9.83 -10.20 7.94
CA ALA A 98 9.04 -8.98 8.11
C ALA A 98 8.10 -9.08 9.31
N ARG A 99 7.66 -7.94 9.85
CA ARG A 99 6.70 -7.83 10.96
C ARG A 99 5.65 -6.76 10.65
N PRO A 100 4.36 -7.05 10.90
CA PRO A 100 3.32 -6.04 10.87
C PRO A 100 3.44 -5.12 12.10
N VAL A 101 3.12 -3.85 11.91
CA VAL A 101 2.82 -2.92 13.00
C VAL A 101 1.64 -2.09 12.56
N SER A 102 0.59 -2.04 13.35
CA SER A 102 -0.66 -1.38 12.98
C SER A 102 -0.98 -0.17 13.81
N ILE A 103 -1.95 0.57 13.30
CA ILE A 103 -2.66 1.61 14.02
C ILE A 103 -4.12 1.57 13.59
N GLU A 104 -5.00 1.74 14.56
CA GLU A 104 -6.40 2.04 14.33
C GLU A 104 -6.71 3.46 14.79
N GLY A 105 -7.80 4.02 14.29
CA GLY A 105 -8.39 5.24 14.84
C GLY A 105 -8.53 6.38 13.84
N ASN A 106 -8.56 7.60 14.36
CA ASN A 106 -9.01 8.74 13.57
C ASN A 106 -8.04 9.08 12.41
N PRO A 107 -8.53 9.78 11.35
CA PRO A 107 -7.73 10.05 10.16
C PRO A 107 -6.41 10.79 10.40
N ALA A 108 -6.36 11.68 11.38
CA ALA A 108 -5.14 12.42 11.68
C ALA A 108 -4.06 11.50 12.28
N THR A 109 -4.46 10.53 13.11
CA THR A 109 -3.55 9.52 13.66
C THR A 109 -3.03 8.58 12.58
N VAL A 110 -3.92 8.09 11.70
CA VAL A 110 -3.52 7.25 10.55
C VAL A 110 -2.54 7.98 9.64
N LEU A 111 -2.81 9.24 9.27
CA LEU A 111 -1.88 10.02 8.44
C LEU A 111 -0.50 10.19 9.10
N ARG A 112 -0.45 10.53 10.39
CA ARG A 112 0.83 10.68 11.12
C ARG A 112 1.61 9.36 11.16
N PHE A 113 0.91 8.24 11.37
CA PHE A 113 1.50 6.92 11.32
C PHE A 113 2.12 6.64 9.94
N CYS A 114 1.34 6.78 8.86
CA CYS A 114 1.80 6.52 7.51
C CYS A 114 3.02 7.39 7.15
N VAL A 115 2.98 8.69 7.47
CA VAL A 115 4.10 9.61 7.23
C VAL A 115 5.37 9.15 7.94
N ARG A 116 5.25 8.72 9.21
CA ARG A 116 6.39 8.25 10.01
C ARG A 116 6.99 6.98 9.43
N GLU A 117 6.17 5.99 9.10
CA GLU A 117 6.65 4.70 8.57
C GLU A 117 7.25 4.87 7.17
N LEU A 118 6.58 5.59 6.27
CA LEU A 118 7.10 5.86 4.92
C LEU A 118 8.41 6.64 4.95
N SER A 119 8.59 7.56 5.91
CA SER A 119 9.86 8.30 6.07
C SER A 119 11.05 7.41 6.45
N LYS A 120 10.77 6.22 6.99
CA LYS A 120 11.77 5.21 7.32
C LYS A 120 11.95 4.16 6.21
N GLY A 121 11.25 4.30 5.09
CA GLY A 121 11.24 3.31 4.01
C GLY A 121 10.43 2.06 4.34
N TRP A 122 9.51 2.12 5.31
CA TRP A 122 8.59 1.01 5.57
C TRP A 122 7.30 1.19 4.76
N PRO A 123 6.94 0.23 3.89
CA PRO A 123 5.66 0.24 3.20
C PRO A 123 4.49 0.23 4.19
N VAL A 124 3.38 0.88 3.80
CA VAL A 124 2.19 0.99 4.64
C VAL A 124 0.95 0.67 3.82
N ILE A 125 0.16 -0.27 4.27
CA ILE A 125 -1.15 -0.62 3.71
C ILE A 125 -2.20 0.15 4.51
N VAL A 126 -3.10 0.86 3.83
CA VAL A 126 -4.18 1.61 4.47
C VAL A 126 -5.50 0.93 4.16
N GLY A 127 -6.29 0.63 5.19
CA GLY A 127 -7.59 -0.02 5.09
C GLY A 127 -8.74 0.97 5.32
N TRP A 128 -9.83 0.79 4.58
CA TRP A 128 -11.05 1.57 4.73
C TRP A 128 -12.30 0.81 4.30
N HIS A 129 -13.45 1.37 4.68
CA HIS A 129 -14.75 0.88 4.26
C HIS A 129 -15.48 1.88 3.36
N THR A 130 -16.14 1.33 2.34
CA THR A 130 -17.20 1.96 1.55
C THR A 130 -18.49 1.17 1.74
N GLY A 131 -19.37 1.67 2.62
CA GLY A 131 -20.55 0.93 3.05
C GLY A 131 -20.15 -0.33 3.81
N ARG A 132 -20.46 -1.52 3.27
CA ARG A 132 -20.11 -2.83 3.85
C ARG A 132 -18.84 -3.45 3.28
N HIS A 133 -18.23 -2.82 2.27
CA HIS A 133 -17.05 -3.37 1.60
C HIS A 133 -15.78 -2.85 2.25
N ALA A 134 -14.94 -3.75 2.73
CA ALA A 134 -13.58 -3.45 3.19
C ALA A 134 -12.63 -3.45 1.99
N HIS A 135 -11.72 -2.48 1.95
CA HIS A 135 -10.74 -2.32 0.89
C HIS A 135 -9.42 -1.82 1.45
N ALA A 136 -8.33 -2.14 0.76
CA ALA A 136 -7.01 -1.67 1.13
C ALA A 136 -6.21 -1.24 -0.11
N ALA A 137 -5.33 -0.26 0.11
CA ALA A 137 -4.33 0.14 -0.89
C ALA A 137 -2.96 0.35 -0.24
N LEU A 138 -1.92 0.20 -1.04
CA LEU A 138 -0.55 0.39 -0.62
C LEU A 138 -0.19 1.88 -0.72
N ALA A 139 0.13 2.51 0.40
CA ALA A 139 0.71 3.85 0.41
C ALA A 139 2.17 3.79 -0.05
N VAL A 140 2.45 4.52 -1.13
CA VAL A 140 3.75 4.61 -1.78
C VAL A 140 4.35 6.01 -1.74
N GLY A 141 3.66 6.95 -1.11
CA GLY A 141 4.19 8.29 -0.96
C GLY A 141 3.27 9.21 -0.17
N ILE A 142 3.79 10.41 0.06
CA ILE A 142 3.11 11.49 0.77
C ILE A 142 3.14 12.74 -0.10
N GLU A 143 2.00 13.42 -0.18
CA GLU A 143 1.88 14.74 -0.79
C GLU A 143 1.49 15.75 0.28
N GLY A 144 2.11 16.93 0.21
CA GLY A 144 1.94 17.98 1.20
C GLY A 144 2.40 19.34 0.71
N ARG A 145 2.21 20.35 1.58
CA ARG A 145 2.64 21.73 1.34
C ARG A 145 3.94 22.01 2.08
N GLN A 146 4.90 22.58 1.37
CA GLN A 146 6.17 23.04 1.90
C GLN A 146 6.12 24.55 2.10
N ARG A 147 6.20 25.01 3.35
CA ARG A 147 6.27 26.44 3.71
C ARG A 147 7.37 26.65 4.75
N ASN A 148 8.31 27.56 4.47
CA ASN A 148 9.38 27.96 5.40
C ASN A 148 10.09 26.76 6.05
N ARG A 149 10.53 25.80 5.23
CA ARG A 149 11.18 24.52 5.64
C ARG A 149 10.28 23.49 6.35
N ARG A 150 9.02 23.83 6.67
CA ARG A 150 8.06 22.89 7.24
C ARG A 150 7.25 22.21 6.13
N PHE A 151 7.29 20.88 6.12
CA PHE A 151 6.43 20.05 5.29
C PHE A 151 5.17 19.69 6.08
N THR A 152 3.99 20.02 5.54
CA THR A 152 2.70 19.64 6.12
C THR A 152 2.02 18.62 5.20
N PRO A 153 2.04 17.31 5.54
CA PRO A 153 1.39 16.28 4.75
C PRO A 153 -0.13 16.43 4.82
N HIS A 154 -0.81 16.19 3.71
CA HIS A 154 -2.28 16.20 3.65
C HIS A 154 -2.87 15.12 2.74
N THR A 155 -2.03 14.34 2.04
CA THR A 155 -2.49 13.30 1.11
C THR A 155 -1.53 12.11 1.16
N LEU A 156 -2.08 10.89 1.14
CA LEU A 156 -1.33 9.68 0.83
C LEU A 156 -1.45 9.37 -0.67
N LEU A 157 -0.33 9.02 -1.29
CA LEU A 157 -0.25 8.56 -2.67
C LEU A 157 -0.28 7.03 -2.66
N LEU A 158 -1.21 6.43 -3.40
CA LEU A 158 -1.57 5.02 -3.25
C LEU A 158 -1.42 4.23 -4.54
N LEU A 159 -1.04 2.97 -4.41
CA LEU A 159 -1.30 1.90 -5.38
C LEU A 159 -2.52 1.13 -4.91
N ASP A 160 -3.65 1.40 -5.55
CA ASP A 160 -4.90 0.68 -5.38
C ASP A 160 -4.96 -0.49 -6.37
N PRO A 161 -4.98 -1.75 -5.91
CA PRO A 161 -5.03 -2.93 -6.78
C PRO A 161 -6.30 -3.02 -7.64
N ALA A 162 -7.40 -2.37 -7.26
CA ALA A 162 -8.64 -2.34 -8.03
C ALA A 162 -8.59 -1.37 -9.22
N GLU A 163 -7.62 -0.45 -9.23
CA GLU A 163 -7.47 0.55 -10.26
C GLU A 163 -6.48 0.11 -11.36
N SER A 164 -6.45 0.84 -12.46
CA SER A 164 -5.48 0.58 -13.53
C SER A 164 -4.05 0.90 -13.07
N GLU A 165 -3.05 0.22 -13.66
CA GLU A 165 -1.64 0.49 -13.41
C GLU A 165 -1.34 1.98 -13.73
N PRO A 166 -0.62 2.72 -12.88
CA PRO A 166 -0.50 4.17 -13.02
C PRO A 166 0.30 4.66 -14.23
N GLY A 167 0.86 3.77 -15.06
CA GLY A 167 1.61 4.12 -16.26
C GLY A 167 2.79 5.04 -15.95
N LEU A 168 2.80 6.24 -16.53
CA LEU A 168 3.83 7.28 -16.26
C LEU A 168 3.72 7.91 -14.87
N ALA A 169 2.59 7.75 -14.19
CA ALA A 169 2.44 8.19 -12.80
C ALA A 169 3.03 7.15 -11.84
N ALA A 170 3.45 7.59 -10.65
CA ALA A 170 3.97 6.69 -9.61
C ALA A 170 2.87 6.10 -8.70
N PHE A 171 1.61 6.50 -8.87
CA PHE A 171 0.47 6.12 -8.05
C PHE A 171 -0.84 6.27 -8.86
N ASN A 172 -1.86 5.45 -8.57
CA ASN A 172 -3.15 5.46 -9.29
C ASN A 172 -4.31 5.97 -8.43
N ALA A 173 -4.10 6.16 -7.12
CA ALA A 173 -5.08 6.74 -6.22
C ALA A 173 -4.45 7.71 -5.22
N ARG A 174 -5.28 8.61 -4.69
CA ARG A 174 -4.91 9.55 -3.63
C ARG A 174 -5.93 9.48 -2.50
N LEU A 175 -5.46 9.37 -1.27
CA LEU A 175 -6.30 9.52 -0.09
C LEU A 175 -6.02 10.87 0.57
N LYS A 176 -6.95 11.81 0.39
CA LYS A 176 -6.86 13.19 0.87
C LYS A 176 -7.43 13.32 2.28
N PHE A 177 -6.66 13.93 3.16
CA PHE A 177 -7.03 14.21 4.54
C PHE A 177 -7.41 15.69 4.68
N GLY A 178 -8.50 15.96 5.37
CA GLY A 178 -8.99 17.32 5.58
C GLY A 178 -9.73 17.45 6.91
N LYS A 179 -10.53 18.51 7.05
CA LYS A 179 -11.35 18.74 8.25
C LYS A 179 -12.54 17.76 8.38
N ARG A 180 -12.88 17.06 7.29
CA ARG A 180 -14.01 16.12 7.21
C ARG A 180 -13.49 14.70 7.01
N LYS A 181 -14.39 13.76 6.67
CA LYS A 181 -14.03 12.41 6.27
C LYS A 181 -12.96 12.43 5.16
N PRO A 182 -11.98 11.51 5.19
CA PRO A 182 -11.02 11.34 4.10
C PRO A 182 -11.71 11.11 2.77
N LEU A 183 -11.10 11.63 1.71
CA LEU A 183 -11.59 11.47 0.35
C LEU A 183 -10.62 10.60 -0.44
N LEU A 184 -11.10 9.45 -0.92
CA LEU A 184 -10.41 8.66 -1.91
C LEU A 184 -10.66 9.29 -3.29
N VAL A 185 -9.59 9.55 -4.02
CA VAL A 185 -9.61 10.13 -5.37
C VAL A 185 -8.87 9.18 -6.29
N THR A 186 -9.58 8.61 -7.26
CA THR A 186 -9.03 7.79 -8.34
C THR A 186 -9.25 8.49 -9.68
N ALA A 187 -8.86 7.86 -10.80
CA ALA A 187 -9.17 8.41 -12.12
C ALA A 187 -10.68 8.44 -12.40
N ALA A 188 -11.42 7.46 -11.87
CA ALA A 188 -12.84 7.29 -12.13
C ALA A 188 -13.73 8.10 -11.18
N ALA A 189 -13.34 8.25 -9.90
CA ALA A 189 -14.24 8.80 -8.90
C ALA A 189 -13.54 9.56 -7.77
N THR A 190 -14.32 10.37 -7.07
CA THR A 190 -13.98 10.92 -5.75
C THR A 190 -15.08 10.56 -4.77
N GLN A 191 -14.71 9.88 -3.67
CA GLN A 191 -15.67 9.43 -2.67
C GLN A 191 -15.15 9.60 -1.25
N ALA A 192 -16.06 9.84 -0.31
CA ALA A 192 -15.74 9.84 1.11
C ALA A 192 -15.65 8.40 1.64
N VAL A 193 -14.60 8.12 2.42
CA VAL A 193 -14.37 6.79 3.00
C VAL A 193 -14.31 6.86 4.52
N THR A 194 -14.61 5.74 5.17
CA THR A 194 -14.40 5.56 6.61
C THR A 194 -13.12 4.76 6.79
N LEU A 195 -12.08 5.38 7.35
CA LEU A 195 -10.82 4.69 7.63
C LEU A 195 -11.02 3.65 8.74
N GLU A 196 -10.46 2.47 8.51
CA GLU A 196 -10.31 1.42 9.52
C GLU A 196 -8.98 1.64 10.26
N GLY A 197 -7.89 1.72 9.51
CA GLY A 197 -6.56 1.90 10.06
C GLY A 197 -5.47 1.74 9.01
N ALA A 198 -4.27 1.42 9.46
CA ALA A 198 -3.14 1.12 8.59
C ALA A 198 -2.19 0.09 9.22
N VAL A 199 -1.56 -0.72 8.36
CA VAL A 199 -0.53 -1.70 8.75
C VAL A 199 0.74 -1.36 8.00
N SER A 200 1.83 -1.13 8.73
CA SER A 200 3.16 -1.03 8.17
C SER A 200 3.87 -2.39 8.22
N ILE A 201 4.64 -2.69 7.19
CA ILE A 201 5.48 -3.88 7.12
C ILE A 201 6.92 -3.46 7.35
N ARG A 202 7.50 -3.91 8.47
CA ARG A 202 8.87 -3.59 8.87
C ARG A 202 9.77 -4.81 8.68
N LEU A 203 11.01 -4.61 8.27
CA LEU A 203 12.02 -5.66 8.38
C LEU A 203 12.36 -5.88 9.86
N LYS A 204 12.60 -7.14 10.24
CA LYS A 204 13.24 -7.42 11.53
C LYS A 204 14.65 -6.82 11.51
N PRO A 205 15.10 -6.19 12.62
CA PRO A 205 16.52 -5.90 12.78
C PRO A 205 17.35 -7.18 12.60
N PRO A 206 18.55 -7.10 12.02
CA PRO A 206 19.47 -8.22 11.94
C PRO A 206 19.84 -8.77 13.33
#